data_AF-A0A6P1TAC9-F1
#
_entry.id   AF-A0A6P1TAC9-F1
#
_cell.length_a   1.000
_cell.length_b   1.000
_cell.length_c   1.000
_cell.angle_alpha   90.00
_cell.angle_beta   90.00
_cell.angle_gamma   90.00
#
_symmetry.space_group_name_H-M   'P 1'
#
loop_
_entity.id
_entity.type
_entity.pdbx_description
1 polymer ?
#
loop_
_entity_poly.entity_id
_entity_poly.type
_entity_poly.pdbx_seq_one_letter_code
_entity_poly.pdbx_strand_id
1 'polypeptide(L)' 'MASLEEMELDKHRETLRQDIDKLVDKYLREIEWSVPDVDEQRARELILAEIEQHVKTLRGGSSLTA' A
#
# COMPACT_ATOMS: atom_id res chain seq x y z
N MET A 1 4.84 -28.69 3.63
CA MET A 1 5.39 -28.01 4.81
C MET A 1 5.72 -26.60 4.38
N ALA A 2 5.38 -25.60 5.18
CA ALA A 2 5.75 -24.23 4.88
C ALA A 2 7.28 -24.07 4.95
N SER A 3 7.86 -23.20 4.13
CA SER A 3 9.28 -22.88 4.19
C SER A 3 9.60 -22.05 5.44
N LEU A 4 10.88 -21.96 5.82
CA LEU A 4 11.31 -21.11 6.94
C LEU A 4 10.92 -19.65 6.70
N GLU A 5 11.06 -19.18 5.46
CA GLU A 5 10.69 -17.84 5.02
C GLU A 5 9.19 -17.58 5.14
N GLU A 6 8.35 -18.57 4.81
CA GLU A 6 6.90 -18.47 4.98
C GLU A 6 6.51 -18.38 6.46
N MET A 7 7.18 -19.14 7.33
CA MET A 7 6.97 -19.09 8.77
C MET A 7 7.41 -17.77 9.39
N GLU A 8 8.53 -17.19 8.96
CA GLU A 8 8.96 -15.85 9.41
C GLU A 8 8.01 -14.76 8.92
N LEU A 9 7.53 -14.85 7.66
CA LEU A 9 6.52 -13.91 7.15
C LEU A 9 5.22 -13.99 7.95
N ASP A 10 4.79 -15.19 8.35
CA ASP A 10 3.59 -15.37 9.16
C ASP A 10 3.68 -14.66 10.51
N LYS A 11 4.85 -14.63 11.16
CA LYS A 11 5.07 -13.88 12.41
C LYS A 11 4.92 -12.37 12.21
N HIS A 12 5.30 -11.86 11.04
CA HIS A 12 5.28 -10.44 10.71
C HIS A 12 4.03 -9.99 9.95
N ARG A 13 3.12 -10.92 9.60
CA ARG A 13 1.95 -10.66 8.77
C ARG A 13 1.05 -9.56 9.32
N GLU A 14 0.85 -9.53 10.64
CA GLU A 14 0.02 -8.52 11.28
C GLU A 14 0.69 -7.15 11.29
N THR A 15 2.00 -7.10 11.59
CA THR A 15 2.79 -5.86 11.49
C THR A 15 2.77 -5.29 10.07
N LEU A 16 2.93 -6.14 9.06
CA LEU A 16 2.87 -5.74 7.65
C LEU A 16 1.51 -5.11 7.29
N ARG A 17 0.40 -5.66 7.79
CA ARG A 17 -0.93 -5.07 7.59
C ARG A 17 -1.04 -3.68 8.22
N GLN A 18 -0.60 -3.56 9.47
CA GLN A 18 -0.62 -2.28 10.19
C GLN A 18 0.22 -1.21 9.50
N ASP A 19 1.35 -1.59 8.89
CA ASP A 19 2.19 -0.67 8.15
C ASP A 19 1.51 -0.18 6.87
N ILE A 20 0.76 -1.04 6.18
CA ILE A 20 -0.08 -0.64 5.02
C ILE A 20 -1.20 0.30 5.47
N ASP A 21 -1.88 0.02 6.58
CA ASP A 21 -2.93 0.90 7.12
C ASP A 21 -2.37 2.29 7.46
N LYS A 22 -1.24 2.35 8.17
CA LYS A 22 -0.54 3.61 8.49
C LYS A 22 -0.09 4.36 7.25
N LEU A 23 0.31 3.65 6.20
CA LEU A 23 0.71 4.26 4.92
C LEU A 23 -0.48 4.97 4.26
N VAL A 24 -1.64 4.31 4.22
CA VAL A 24 -2.88 4.90 3.69
C VAL A 24 -3.29 6.11 4.52
N ASP A 25 -3.31 5.98 5.85
CA ASP A 25 -3.66 7.08 6.77
C ASP A 25 -2.73 8.29 6.63
N LYS A 26 -1.43 8.04 6.43
CA LYS A 26 -0.45 9.11 6.20
C LYS A 26 -0.83 9.92 4.96
N TYR A 27 -1.11 9.28 3.84
CA TYR A 27 -1.46 9.98 2.60
C TYR A 27 -2.85 10.60 2.62
N LEU A 28 -3.81 10.02 3.35
CA LEU A 28 -5.08 10.67 3.62
C LEU A 28 -4.92 12.00 4.35
N ARG A 29 -3.93 12.12 5.27
CA ARG A 29 -3.64 13.35 6.01
C ARG A 29 -2.80 14.36 5.23
N GLU A 30 -1.82 13.89 4.46
CA GLU A 30 -0.92 14.74 3.68
C GLU A 30 -1.60 15.33 2.45
N ILE A 31 -2.56 14.61 1.87
CA ILE A 31 -3.39 15.18 0.82
C ILE A 31 -4.37 16.12 1.53
N GLU A 32 -3.98 17.39 1.64
CA GLU A 32 -4.90 18.48 1.96
C GLU A 32 -5.88 18.60 0.80
N TRP A 33 -6.90 17.75 0.82
CA TRP A 33 -8.01 17.87 -0.10
C TRP A 33 -8.75 19.16 0.25
N SER A 34 -8.30 20.28 -0.32
CA SER A 34 -8.71 21.65 0.04
C SER A 34 -10.12 21.98 -0.48
N VAL A 35 -10.94 20.96 -0.71
CA VAL A 35 -12.24 21.03 -1.37
C VAL A 35 -13.29 20.66 -0.33
N PRO A 36 -14.32 21.51 -0.10
CA PRO A 36 -15.50 21.06 0.63
C PRO A 36 -16.10 19.86 -0.11
N ASP A 37 -16.56 18.83 0.63
CA ASP A 37 -17.12 17.57 0.09
C ASP A 37 -16.11 16.50 -0.35
N VAL A 38 -14.93 16.47 0.27
CA VAL A 38 -13.98 15.38 0.02
C VAL A 38 -14.55 14.07 0.54
N ASP A 39 -14.87 13.23 -0.42
CA ASP A 39 -15.19 11.84 -0.20
C ASP A 39 -13.91 11.11 0.26
N GLU A 40 -13.73 11.00 1.57
CA GLU A 40 -12.61 10.29 2.21
C GLU A 40 -12.51 8.83 1.71
N GLN A 41 -13.65 8.20 1.41
CA GLN A 41 -13.67 6.87 0.84
C GLN A 41 -13.07 6.88 -0.58
N ARG A 42 -13.41 7.88 -1.40
CA ARG A 42 -12.80 8.05 -2.72
C ARG A 42 -11.30 8.32 -2.64
N ALA A 43 -10.87 9.14 -1.69
CA ALA A 43 -9.45 9.40 -1.45
C ALA A 43 -8.70 8.10 -1.10
N ARG A 44 -9.27 7.29 -0.21
CA ARG A 44 -8.73 5.98 0.18
C ARG A 44 -8.61 5.03 -1.01
N GLU A 45 -9.63 4.97 -1.87
CA GLU A 45 -9.61 4.15 -3.08
C GLU A 45 -8.47 4.54 -4.02
N LEU A 46 -8.23 5.85 -4.22
CA LEU A 46 -7.16 6.35 -5.08
C LEU A 46 -5.77 5.95 -4.54
N ILE A 47 -5.56 6.09 -3.22
CA ILE A 47 -4.29 5.71 -2.59
C ILE A 47 -4.04 4.21 -2.72
N LEU A 48 -5.06 3.38 -2.47
CA LEU A 48 -4.96 1.93 -2.63
C LEU A 48 -4.70 1.50 -4.07
N ALA A 49 -5.32 2.17 -5.05
CA ALA A 49 -5.10 1.90 -6.47
C ALA A 49 -3.64 2.18 -6.88
N GLU A 50 -3.05 3.28 -6.39
CA GLU A 50 -1.63 3.59 -6.65
C GLU A 50 -0.70 2.57 -6.01
N ILE A 51 -0.97 2.16 -4.76
CA ILE A 51 -0.22 1.09 -4.08
C ILE A 51 -0.29 -0.21 -4.90
N GLU A 52 -1.48 -0.61 -5.36
CA GLU A 52 -1.67 -1.81 -6.17
C GLU A 52 -0.90 -1.73 -7.49
N GLN A 53 -0.95 -0.60 -8.18
CA GLN A 53 -0.20 -0.35 -9.40
C GLN A 53 1.31 -0.48 -9.17
N HIS A 54 1.82 0.11 -8.09
CA HIS A 54 3.24 0.01 -7.76
C HIS A 54 3.66 -1.43 -7.41
N VAL A 55 2.83 -2.16 -6.66
CA VAL A 55 3.06 -3.59 -6.39
C VAL A 55 3.09 -4.41 -7.67
N LYS A 56 2.22 -4.13 -8.65
CA LYS A 56 2.25 -4.77 -9.98
C LYS A 56 3.58 -4.50 -10.69
N THR A 57 4.08 -3.27 -10.66
CA THR A 57 5.39 -2.92 -11.22
C THR A 57 6.52 -3.68 -10.55
N LEU A 58 6.54 -3.75 -9.21
CA LEU A 58 7.55 -4.50 -8.46
C LEU A 58 7.53 -6.01 -8.79
N ARG A 59 6.34 -6.58 -9.00
CA ARG A 59 6.18 -7.98 -9.41
C ARG A 59 6.52 -8.23 -10.87
N GLY A 60 6.28 -7.25 -11.74
CA GLY A 60 6.56 -7.31 -13.18
C GLY A 60 8.04 -7.17 -13.54
N GLY A 61 8.88 -6.76 -12.58
CA GLY A 61 10.30 -6.50 -12.78
C GLY A 61 10.53 -5.18 -13.51
N SER A 62 11.41 -4.34 -12.95
CA SER A 62 12.00 -3.21 -13.66
C SER A 62 12.68 -3.69 -14.94
N SER A 63 11.97 -3.60 -16.07
CA SER A 63 12.61 -3.43 -17.38
C SER A 63 12.62 -1.94 -17.69
N LEU A 64 13.54 -1.22 -17.05
CA LEU A 64 13.96 0.12 -17.44
C LEU A 64 15.42 0.30 -16.98
N THR A 65 16.29 -0.48 -17.63
CA THR A 65 17.57 0.04 -18.07
C THR A 65 17.35 0.64 -19.46
N ALA A 66 17.18 1.95 -19.55
CA ALA A 66 17.43 2.76 -20.75
C ALA A 66 17.63 4.21 -20.33
#